data_AF-A0A429DHJ7-F1
#
_entry.id   AF-A0A429DHJ7-F1
#
_cell.length_a   1.000
_cell.length_b   1.000
_cell.length_c   1.000
_cell.angle_alpha   90.00
_cell.angle_beta   90.00
_cell.angle_gamma   90.00
#
_symmetry.space_group_name_H-M   'P 1'
#
loop_
_entity.id
_entity.type
_entity.pdbx_description
1 polymer ?
#
loop_
_entity_poly.entity_id
_entity_poly.type
_entity_poly.pdbx_seq_one_letter_code
_entity_poly.pdbx_strand_id
1 'polypeptide(L)'
;MGNVKRWPVLAGVGVVVAAAGWWIVDEMPTVDDAVAREALPPIDENLRALAGSGAAGSRWVCTRKVIETRPEREQVKIGLVASCDEVERDGDGLVTRAGFRRQPMVYRVERVPGGFRVLDRKFAEDGAGYSRSVKEMFSWVGARRVLGGASPDDPKSVSAAAFGLPESTPVRTGR
;
A
#
# COMPACT_ATOMS: atom_id res chain seq x y z
N MET A 1 3.79 -10.83 -81.61
CA MET A 1 4.12 -11.69 -80.46
C MET A 1 4.90 -10.85 -79.46
N GLY A 2 4.34 -10.44 -78.33
CA GLY A 2 4.49 -11.11 -77.02
C GLY A 2 5.49 -10.30 -76.15
N ASN A 3 5.00 -9.47 -75.20
CA ASN A 3 5.19 -9.62 -73.74
C ASN A 3 6.48 -10.38 -73.35
N VAL A 4 7.36 -9.89 -72.47
CA VAL A 4 7.19 -9.91 -71.01
C VAL A 4 8.10 -8.88 -70.28
N LYS A 5 7.46 -8.23 -69.31
CA LYS A 5 7.90 -7.42 -68.16
C LYS A 5 9.08 -8.00 -67.36
N ARG A 6 10.05 -7.18 -66.94
CA ARG A 6 10.83 -7.35 -65.69
C ARG A 6 11.56 -6.07 -65.28
N TRP A 7 10.90 -5.30 -64.41
CA TRP A 7 11.53 -4.29 -63.55
C TRP A 7 12.39 -4.98 -62.50
N PRO A 8 13.66 -4.61 -62.32
CA PRO A 8 14.33 -4.82 -61.05
C PRO A 8 13.94 -3.66 -60.11
N VAL A 9 12.94 -3.91 -59.28
CA VAL A 9 12.72 -3.12 -58.06
C VAL A 9 13.85 -3.49 -57.12
N LEU A 10 14.82 -2.59 -56.94
CA LEU A 10 15.81 -2.72 -55.89
C LEU A 10 15.12 -2.48 -54.55
N ALA A 11 14.76 -3.59 -53.90
CA ALA A 11 14.42 -3.65 -52.49
C ALA A 11 15.71 -3.40 -51.68
N GLY A 12 15.77 -2.26 -50.99
CA GLY A 12 16.86 -1.90 -50.09
C GLY A 12 16.30 -1.20 -48.87
N VAL A 13 16.03 -1.99 -47.83
CA VAL A 13 15.57 -1.55 -46.51
C VAL A 13 16.67 -0.77 -45.81
N GLY A 14 16.36 0.45 -45.39
CA GLY A 14 17.16 1.25 -44.45
C GLY A 14 16.25 1.80 -43.36
N VAL A 15 16.08 1.02 -42.29
CA VAL A 15 15.33 1.35 -41.08
C VAL A 15 15.86 2.64 -40.49
N VAL A 16 15.03 3.69 -40.43
CA VAL A 16 15.32 4.84 -39.56
C VAL A 16 14.94 4.44 -38.14
N VAL A 17 15.97 4.12 -37.37
CA VAL A 17 15.87 3.69 -35.97
C VAL A 17 15.45 4.86 -35.09
N ALA A 18 14.34 4.63 -34.39
CA ALA A 18 13.95 5.08 -33.06
C ALA A 18 14.78 6.20 -32.39
N ALA A 19 14.21 7.40 -32.30
CA ALA A 19 14.67 8.44 -31.37
C ALA A 19 13.55 9.31 -30.77
N ALA A 20 12.31 8.82 -30.74
CA ALA A 20 11.17 9.56 -30.14
C ALA A 20 10.43 8.78 -29.05
N GLY A 21 11.01 7.69 -28.52
CA GLY A 21 10.36 6.83 -27.52
C GLY A 21 10.79 7.06 -26.07
N TRP A 22 11.83 7.85 -25.80
CA TRP A 22 12.45 7.89 -24.46
C TRP A 22 11.90 8.96 -23.51
N TRP A 23 11.00 9.83 -23.96
CA TRP A 23 10.54 10.99 -23.16
C TRP A 23 9.12 10.84 -22.58
N ILE A 24 8.47 9.68 -22.74
CA ILE A 24 7.16 9.37 -22.14
C ILE A 24 7.28 8.14 -21.22
N VAL A 25 8.37 8.05 -20.47
CA VAL A 25 8.56 7.05 -19.40
C VAL A 25 9.15 7.77 -18.19
N ASP A 26 8.50 8.85 -17.77
CA ASP A 26 8.81 9.45 -16.48
C ASP A 26 7.51 9.77 -15.75
N GLU A 27 6.95 8.72 -15.14
CA GLU A 27 6.25 8.90 -13.87
C GLU A 27 6.72 7.77 -12.94
N MET A 28 7.91 8.04 -12.41
CA MET A 28 8.59 7.59 -11.18
C MET A 28 7.81 6.77 -10.13
N PRO A 29 8.56 6.05 -9.26
CA PRO A 29 8.22 4.73 -8.74
C PRO A 29 6.99 4.79 -7.87
N THR A 30 6.18 3.75 -8.01
CA THR A 30 4.91 3.68 -7.31
C THR A 30 5.02 3.61 -5.80
N VAL A 31 6.23 3.46 -5.23
CA VAL A 31 6.57 3.68 -3.81
C VAL A 31 8.04 4.12 -3.79
N ASP A 32 8.36 5.22 -3.11
CA ASP A 32 9.72 5.57 -2.69
C ASP A 32 9.99 4.85 -1.37
N ASP A 33 10.80 3.79 -1.42
CA ASP A 33 11.08 2.93 -0.27
C ASP A 33 11.82 3.65 0.86
N ALA A 34 12.64 4.65 0.55
CA ALA A 34 13.36 5.41 1.56
C ALA A 34 12.39 6.31 2.33
N VAL A 35 11.57 7.07 1.59
CA VAL A 35 10.53 7.93 2.17
C VAL A 35 9.51 7.10 2.94
N ALA A 36 9.06 5.97 2.39
CA ALA A 36 8.16 5.07 3.09
C ALA A 36 8.80 4.61 4.40
N ARG A 37 10.02 4.05 4.37
CA ARG A 37 10.70 3.53 5.57
C ARG A 37 10.86 4.58 6.67
N GLU A 38 11.18 5.81 6.31
CA GLU A 38 11.33 6.92 7.26
C GLU A 38 9.97 7.43 7.79
N ALA A 39 8.91 7.41 6.97
CA ALA A 39 7.58 7.89 7.35
C ALA A 39 6.75 6.85 8.11
N LEU A 40 7.09 5.57 8.01
CA LEU A 40 6.31 4.49 8.61
C LEU A 40 6.27 4.49 10.15
N PRO A 41 7.37 4.75 10.90
CA PRO A 41 7.32 4.76 12.36
C PRO A 41 6.27 5.70 12.97
N PRO A 42 6.17 7.00 12.59
CA PRO A 42 5.13 7.87 13.12
C PRO A 42 3.72 7.51 12.60
N ILE A 43 3.60 6.92 11.41
CA ILE A 43 2.32 6.37 10.90
C ILE A 43 1.85 5.21 11.78
N ASP A 44 2.77 4.33 12.22
CA ASP A 44 2.43 3.18 13.06
C ASP A 44 1.97 3.58 14.45
N GLU A 45 2.61 4.60 15.01
CA GLU A 45 2.17 5.19 16.25
C GLU A 45 0.75 5.74 16.12
N ASN A 46 0.45 6.44 15.02
CA ASN A 46 -0.86 7.00 14.75
C ASN A 46 -1.93 5.92 14.47
N LEU A 47 -1.56 4.81 13.83
CA LEU A 47 -2.41 3.62 13.64
C LEU A 47 -2.73 2.95 14.98
N ARG A 48 -1.72 2.74 15.83
CA ARG A 48 -1.90 2.17 17.17
C ARG A 48 -2.80 3.07 18.03
N ALA A 49 -2.60 4.39 17.98
CA ALA A 49 -3.44 5.34 18.68
C ALA A 49 -4.91 5.33 18.19
N LEU A 50 -5.14 5.13 16.89
CA LEU A 50 -6.49 5.01 16.32
C LEU A 50 -7.19 3.73 16.78
N ALA A 51 -6.46 2.63 16.78
CA ALA A 51 -6.98 1.35 17.24
C ALA A 51 -7.42 1.45 18.72
N GLY A 52 -6.79 2.34 19.48
CA GLY A 52 -7.13 2.68 20.85
C GLY A 52 -6.22 2.00 21.85
N SER A 53 -6.46 2.22 23.15
CA SER A 53 -5.92 1.31 24.15
C SER A 53 -6.74 0.03 24.11
N GLY A 54 -6.09 -1.12 23.95
CA GLY A 54 -6.77 -2.40 24.09
C GLY A 54 -7.46 -2.48 25.46
N ALA A 55 -8.54 -3.26 25.56
CA ALA A 55 -9.05 -3.68 26.86
C ALA A 55 -7.92 -4.26 27.74
N ALA A 56 -8.08 -4.27 29.06
CA ALA A 56 -7.07 -4.80 29.96
C ALA A 56 -6.68 -6.25 29.57
N GLY A 57 -5.44 -6.44 29.11
CA GLY A 57 -4.94 -7.74 28.64
C GLY A 57 -4.99 -7.97 27.12
N SER A 58 -5.56 -7.04 26.33
CA SER A 58 -5.55 -7.10 24.86
C SER A 58 -4.49 -6.16 24.25
N ARG A 59 -4.12 -6.43 22.98
CA ARG A 59 -3.18 -5.65 22.18
C ARG A 59 -3.71 -5.50 20.77
N TRP A 60 -3.57 -4.30 20.21
CA TRP A 60 -3.80 -4.06 18.79
C TRP A 60 -2.59 -4.50 17.96
N VAL A 61 -2.81 -5.43 17.05
CA VAL A 61 -1.82 -5.95 16.11
C VAL A 61 -2.21 -5.47 14.72
N CYS A 62 -1.34 -4.67 14.11
CA CYS A 62 -1.62 -4.03 12.83
C CYS A 62 -0.58 -4.41 11.77
N THR A 63 -1.04 -4.70 10.57
CA THR A 63 -0.23 -4.87 9.37
C THR A 63 -0.63 -3.81 8.34
N ARG A 64 0.30 -3.46 7.47
CA ARG A 64 0.08 -2.43 6.44
C ARG A 64 0.88 -2.73 5.19
N LYS A 65 0.37 -2.23 4.08
CA LYS A 65 1.05 -2.26 2.78
C LYS A 65 1.02 -0.87 2.19
N VAL A 66 2.20 -0.29 1.97
CA VAL A 66 2.33 0.98 1.24
C VAL A 66 1.96 0.72 -0.22
N ILE A 67 1.06 1.54 -0.73
CA ILE A 67 0.57 1.49 -2.11
C ILE A 67 1.22 2.56 -2.94
N GLU A 68 1.38 3.75 -2.36
CA GLU A 68 2.00 4.88 -3.02
C GLU A 68 2.65 5.90 -2.08
N THR A 69 3.66 6.58 -2.61
CA THR A 69 4.24 7.79 -2.04
C THR A 69 4.15 8.88 -3.08
N ARG A 70 3.59 10.04 -2.71
CA ARG A 70 3.43 11.18 -3.61
C ARG A 70 3.99 12.44 -2.96
N PRO A 71 5.09 13.02 -3.48
CA PRO A 71 5.57 14.30 -3.00
C PRO A 71 4.56 15.41 -3.34
N GLU A 72 4.37 16.33 -2.40
CA GLU A 72 3.49 17.49 -2.52
C GLU A 72 4.14 18.69 -1.81
N ARG A 73 4.95 19.44 -2.56
CA ARG A 73 5.82 20.52 -2.02
C ARG A 73 6.69 19.98 -0.87
N GLU A 74 6.56 20.55 0.33
CA GLU A 74 7.30 20.15 1.55
C GLU A 74 6.68 18.94 2.27
N GLN A 75 5.62 18.35 1.71
CA GLN A 75 4.87 17.25 2.30
C GLN A 75 4.94 16.03 1.40
N VAL A 76 4.64 14.86 1.97
CA VAL A 76 4.47 13.62 1.23
C VAL A 76 3.15 12.99 1.62
N LYS A 77 2.36 12.58 0.62
CA LYS A 77 1.21 11.70 0.80
C LYS A 77 1.67 10.25 0.74
N ILE A 78 1.39 9.49 1.80
CA ILE A 78 1.64 8.06 1.89
C ILE A 78 0.30 7.35 1.82
N GLY A 79 -0.01 6.76 0.67
CA GLY A 79 -1.18 5.91 0.48
C GLY A 79 -0.87 4.48 0.89
N LEU A 80 -1.69 3.89 1.76
CA LEU A 80 -1.51 2.54 2.26
C LEU A 80 -2.84 1.81 2.47
N VAL A 81 -2.77 0.50 2.60
CA VAL A 81 -3.88 -0.34 3.07
C VAL A 81 -3.45 -0.99 4.38
N ALA A 82 -4.28 -0.88 5.42
CA ALA A 82 -3.99 -1.45 6.74
C ALA A 82 -5.06 -2.47 7.17
N SER A 83 -4.64 -3.42 7.99
CA SER A 83 -5.51 -4.33 8.71
C SER A 83 -5.05 -4.35 10.17
N CYS A 84 -5.99 -4.33 11.10
CA CYS A 84 -5.69 -4.41 12.52
C CYS A 84 -6.68 -5.36 13.22
N ASP A 85 -6.17 -6.16 14.13
CA ASP A 85 -6.96 -6.96 15.06
C ASP A 85 -6.66 -6.56 16.50
N GLU A 86 -7.68 -6.48 17.33
CA GLU A 86 -7.53 -6.50 18.78
C GLU A 86 -7.40 -7.96 19.21
N VAL A 87 -6.26 -8.29 19.81
CA VAL A 87 -5.87 -9.66 20.15
C VAL A 87 -5.72 -9.79 21.65
N GLU A 88 -6.21 -10.88 22.22
CA GLU A 88 -6.14 -11.20 23.65
C GLU A 88 -5.57 -12.61 23.83
N ARG A 89 -4.93 -12.89 24.97
CA ARG A 89 -4.55 -14.26 25.35
C ARG A 89 -5.77 -15.07 25.76
N ASP A 90 -5.87 -16.31 25.28
CA ASP A 90 -6.93 -17.26 25.63
C ASP A 90 -6.32 -18.65 25.83
N GLY A 91 -6.06 -19.00 27.10
CA GLY A 91 -5.33 -20.22 27.46
C GLY A 91 -3.95 -20.27 26.80
N ASP A 92 -3.68 -21.35 26.06
CA ASP A 92 -2.44 -21.56 25.31
C ASP A 92 -2.42 -20.88 23.92
N GLY A 93 -3.44 -20.07 23.61
CA GLY A 93 -3.64 -19.44 22.32
C GLY A 93 -3.91 -17.95 22.39
N LEU A 94 -4.26 -17.39 21.23
CA LEU A 94 -4.71 -16.03 21.07
C LEU A 94 -6.10 -16.00 20.46
N VAL A 95 -6.88 -14.98 20.80
CA VAL A 95 -8.22 -14.73 20.25
C VAL A 95 -8.32 -13.30 19.73
N THR A 96 -8.89 -13.11 18.54
CA THR A 96 -9.19 -11.76 17.99
C THR A 96 -10.60 -11.33 18.40
N ARG A 97 -10.77 -10.14 18.98
CA ARG A 97 -12.05 -9.62 19.49
C ARG A 97 -12.73 -8.63 18.55
N ALA A 98 -11.94 -7.70 18.02
CA ALA A 98 -12.38 -6.64 17.15
C ALA A 98 -11.31 -6.40 16.08
N GLY A 99 -11.64 -5.61 15.05
CA GLY A 99 -10.68 -5.28 14.02
C GLY A 99 -11.28 -4.68 12.77
N PHE A 100 -10.40 -4.28 11.87
CA PHE A 100 -10.75 -3.90 10.51
C PHE A 100 -9.79 -4.55 9.53
N ARG A 101 -10.29 -4.80 8.31
CA ARG A 101 -9.53 -5.47 7.26
C ARG A 101 -9.45 -4.60 6.02
N ARG A 102 -8.26 -4.53 5.44
CA ARG A 102 -8.00 -3.89 4.16
C ARG A 102 -8.54 -2.46 4.07
N GLN A 103 -8.43 -1.69 5.16
CA GLN A 103 -8.87 -0.30 5.22
C GLN A 103 -7.89 0.58 4.43
N PRO A 104 -8.31 1.21 3.33
CA PRO A 104 -7.47 2.17 2.60
C PRO A 104 -7.33 3.47 3.40
N MET A 105 -6.11 3.99 3.42
CA MET A 105 -5.76 5.22 4.14
C MET A 105 -4.76 6.05 3.33
N VAL A 106 -4.81 7.38 3.50
CA VAL A 106 -3.77 8.29 3.04
C VAL A 106 -3.31 9.14 4.22
N TYR A 107 -2.02 9.07 4.49
CA TYR A 107 -1.35 9.93 5.46
C TYR A 107 -0.68 11.08 4.75
N ARG A 108 -0.73 12.27 5.35
CA ARG A 108 0.07 13.41 4.93
C ARG A 108 1.15 13.61 5.96
N VAL A 109 2.39 13.54 5.54
CA VAL A 109 3.57 13.69 6.40
C VAL A 109 4.41 14.87 5.96
N GLU A 110 5.12 15.47 6.89
CA GLU A 110 6.10 16.53 6.65
C GLU A 110 7.47 16.06 7.11
N ARG A 111 8.50 16.44 6.36
CA ARG A 111 9.88 16.14 6.74
C ARG A 111 10.30 17.07 7.88
N VAL A 112 10.89 16.49 8.92
CA VAL A 112 11.44 17.20 10.08
C VAL A 112 12.88 16.73 10.32
N PRO A 113 13.71 17.48 11.07
CA PRO A 113 15.01 16.96 11.49
C PRO A 113 14.85 15.60 12.18
N GLY A 114 15.49 14.56 11.63
CA GLY A 114 15.43 13.20 12.16
C GLY A 114 14.31 12.31 11.63
N GLY A 115 13.48 12.76 10.66
CA GLY A 115 12.52 11.89 9.98
C GLY A 115 11.28 12.60 9.46
N PHE A 116 10.11 12.04 9.76
CA PHE A 116 8.82 12.57 9.35
C PHE A 116 7.89 12.79 10.53
N ARG A 117 6.94 13.71 10.37
CA ARG A 117 5.83 13.95 11.29
C ARG A 117 4.51 13.81 10.56
N VAL A 118 3.55 13.10 11.16
CA VAL A 118 2.18 13.01 10.62
C VAL A 118 1.47 14.34 10.82
N LEU A 119 0.93 14.91 9.73
CA LEU A 119 0.15 16.14 9.75
C LEU A 119 -1.36 15.85 9.72
N ASP A 120 -1.77 14.91 8.88
CA ASP A 120 -3.16 14.60 8.62
C ASP A 120 -3.30 13.16 8.16
N ARG A 121 -4.52 12.63 8.26
CA ARG A 121 -4.87 11.28 7.86
C ARG A 121 -6.31 11.24 7.37
N LYS A 122 -6.53 10.52 6.27
CA LYS A 122 -7.85 10.22 5.73
C LYS A 122 -8.06 8.71 5.58
N PHE A 123 -9.29 8.28 5.80
CA PHE A 123 -9.75 6.90 5.59
C PHE A 123 -10.79 6.88 4.49
N ALA A 124 -10.91 5.75 3.80
CA ALA A 124 -12.08 5.54 2.95
C ALA A 124 -13.32 5.22 3.80
N GLU A 125 -14.42 5.93 3.57
CA GLU A 125 -15.63 5.90 4.43
C GLU A 125 -16.89 5.41 3.71
N ASP A 126 -16.86 5.25 2.38
CA ASP A 126 -18.04 4.94 1.53
C ASP A 126 -18.51 3.47 1.54
N GLY A 127 -18.21 2.73 2.62
CA GLY A 127 -18.68 1.37 2.81
C GLY A 127 -18.02 0.32 1.91
N ALA A 128 -18.73 -0.78 1.62
CA ALA A 128 -18.16 -1.96 0.97
C ALA A 128 -17.55 -1.62 -0.41
N GLY A 129 -16.23 -1.83 -0.51
CA GLY A 129 -15.47 -1.65 -1.74
C GLY A 129 -14.80 -0.28 -1.91
N TYR A 130 -15.09 0.69 -1.04
CA TYR A 130 -14.38 1.97 -0.91
C TYR A 130 -14.17 2.76 -2.22
N SER A 131 -14.96 2.47 -3.25
CA SER A 131 -14.52 2.71 -4.63
C SER A 131 -14.43 4.20 -4.97
N ARG A 132 -15.32 5.02 -4.40
CA ARG A 132 -15.32 6.45 -4.62
C ARG A 132 -14.23 7.09 -3.78
N SER A 133 -14.19 6.82 -2.47
CA SER A 133 -13.18 7.42 -1.59
C SER A 133 -11.77 7.07 -2.05
N VAL A 134 -11.52 5.82 -2.48
CA VAL A 134 -10.21 5.39 -2.99
C VAL A 134 -9.81 6.17 -4.24
N LYS A 135 -10.73 6.41 -5.18
CA LYS A 135 -10.44 7.19 -6.39
C LYS A 135 -10.17 8.67 -6.08
N GLU A 136 -10.79 9.22 -5.03
CA GLU A 136 -10.56 10.60 -4.59
C GLU A 136 -9.27 10.74 -3.78
N MET A 137 -8.90 9.72 -3.01
CA MET A 137 -7.76 9.75 -2.10
C MET A 137 -6.43 9.39 -2.77
N PHE A 138 -6.40 8.39 -3.65
CA PHE A 138 -5.19 7.83 -4.26
C PHE A 138 -4.93 8.41 -5.66
N SER A 139 -3.72 8.23 -6.20
CA SER A 139 -3.52 8.42 -7.64
C SER A 139 -4.33 7.41 -8.44
N TRP A 140 -4.51 7.62 -9.75
CA TRP A 140 -5.19 6.65 -10.60
C TRP A 140 -4.54 5.25 -10.53
N VAL A 141 -3.20 5.18 -10.53
CA VAL A 141 -2.46 3.91 -10.42
C VAL A 141 -2.65 3.28 -9.03
N GLY A 142 -2.54 4.08 -7.96
CA GLY A 142 -2.74 3.63 -6.58
C GLY A 142 -4.15 3.11 -6.35
N ALA A 143 -5.16 3.85 -6.82
CA ALA A 143 -6.57 3.46 -6.75
C ALA A 143 -6.80 2.13 -7.47
N ARG A 144 -6.23 1.93 -8.66
CA ARG A 144 -6.32 0.65 -9.38
C ARG A 144 -5.71 -0.52 -8.60
N ARG A 145 -4.60 -0.31 -7.89
CA ARG A 145 -4.01 -1.35 -7.03
C ARG A 145 -4.87 -1.68 -5.81
N VAL A 146 -5.39 -0.67 -5.13
CA VAL A 146 -6.27 -0.85 -3.96
C VAL A 146 -7.53 -1.61 -4.38
N LEU A 147 -8.23 -1.12 -5.41
CA LEU A 147 -9.45 -1.73 -5.93
C LEU A 147 -9.19 -3.10 -6.60
N GLY A 148 -7.97 -3.31 -7.10
CA GLY A 148 -7.50 -4.60 -7.58
C GLY A 148 -7.17 -5.62 -6.48
N GLY A 149 -7.36 -5.27 -5.21
CA GLY A 149 -7.22 -6.21 -4.10
C GLY A 149 -5.87 -6.21 -3.40
N ALA A 150 -5.05 -5.15 -3.55
CA ALA A 150 -3.83 -5.02 -2.77
C ALA A 150 -4.15 -5.08 -1.26
N SER A 151 -3.56 -6.05 -0.57
CA SER A 151 -3.78 -6.30 0.85
C SER A 151 -2.45 -6.33 1.59
N PRO A 152 -2.39 -5.82 2.84
CA PRO A 152 -1.34 -6.18 3.76
C PRO A 152 -1.44 -7.66 4.15
N ASP A 153 -0.39 -8.16 4.80
CA ASP A 153 -0.40 -9.46 5.46
C ASP A 153 -1.51 -9.56 6.50
N ASP A 154 -1.95 -10.77 6.83
CA ASP A 154 -2.96 -10.97 7.88
C ASP A 154 -2.34 -10.64 9.25
N PRO A 155 -2.93 -9.73 10.06
CA PRO A 155 -2.46 -9.49 11.43
C PRO A 155 -2.27 -10.75 12.27
N LYS A 156 -3.09 -11.79 12.05
CA LYS A 156 -2.95 -13.09 12.73
C LYS A 156 -1.57 -13.72 12.56
N SER A 157 -0.91 -13.49 11.41
CA SER A 157 0.42 -14.04 11.12
C SER A 157 1.53 -13.45 12.00
N VAL A 158 1.31 -12.26 12.59
CA VAL A 158 2.29 -11.57 13.44
C VAL A 158 1.83 -11.44 14.89
N SER A 159 0.62 -11.89 15.22
CA SER A 159 0.06 -11.81 16.57
C SER A 159 0.89 -12.59 17.59
N ALA A 160 1.34 -13.81 17.30
CA ALA A 160 2.14 -14.58 18.24
C ALA A 160 3.43 -13.85 18.65
N ALA A 161 4.15 -13.29 17.67
CA ALA A 161 5.34 -12.49 17.91
C ALA A 161 5.05 -11.24 18.75
N ALA A 162 3.93 -10.56 18.50
CA ALA A 162 3.50 -9.40 19.29
C ALA A 162 3.23 -9.73 20.78
N PHE A 163 3.02 -11.01 21.12
CA PHE A 163 2.86 -11.50 22.49
C PHE A 163 4.09 -12.24 23.04
N GLY A 164 5.19 -12.31 22.27
CA GLY A 164 6.39 -13.06 22.64
C GLY A 164 6.17 -14.57 22.67
N LEU A 165 5.27 -15.09 21.84
CA LEU A 165 4.90 -16.50 21.76
C LEU A 165 5.49 -17.16 20.49
N PRO A 166 5.62 -18.50 20.46
CA PRO A 166 6.04 -19.22 19.25
C PRO A 166 5.11 -18.95 18.05
N GLU A 167 5.67 -18.93 16.84
CA GLU A 167 4.88 -18.69 15.61
C GLU A 167 3.76 -19.71 15.39
N SER A 168 3.88 -20.92 15.96
CA SER A 168 2.86 -21.96 15.90
C SER A 168 1.69 -21.74 16.87
N THR A 169 1.70 -20.70 17.70
CA THR A 169 0.61 -20.41 18.64
C THR A 169 -0.69 -20.14 17.86
N PRO A 170 -1.78 -20.88 18.15
CA PRO A 170 -3.03 -20.74 17.42
C PRO A 170 -3.69 -19.39 17.69
N VAL A 171 -4.17 -18.73 16.61
CA VAL A 171 -4.94 -17.49 16.67
C VAL A 171 -6.36 -17.73 16.15
N ARG A 172 -7.34 -17.70 17.05
CA ARG A 172 -8.77 -17.95 16.74
C ARG A 172 -9.53 -16.64 16.59
N THR A 173 -10.63 -16.66 15.84
CA THR A 173 -11.57 -15.55 15.84
C THR A 173 -12.51 -15.71 17.03
N GLY A 174 -12.55 -14.73 17.92
CA GLY A 174 -13.52 -14.66 19.01
C GLY A 174 -14.93 -14.53 18.46
N ARG A 175 -15.88 -15.23 19.09
CA ARG A 175 -17.30 -15.08 18.78
C ARG A 175 -17.87 -13.86 19.50
#